data_AF-A0AAW5YQ91-F1
#
_entry.id   AF-A0AAW5YQ91-F1
#
_cell.length_a   1.000
_cell.length_b   1.000
_cell.length_c   1.000
_cell.angle_alpha   90.00
_cell.angle_beta   90.00
_cell.angle_gamma   90.00
#
_symmetry.space_group_name_H-M   'P 1'
#
loop_
_entity.id
_entity.type
_entity.pdbx_description
1 polymer ?
#
loop_
_entity_poly.entity_id
_entity_poly.type
_entity_poly.pdbx_seq_one_letter_code
_entity_poly.pdbx_strand_id
1 'polypeptide(L)'
;MFHKALWMWNWKRGKYAVLLFFFSSFYLLPFGYYKSAQQQLDAYYELQEKGKQYYYFYIFSSGESNSFWLTILIIALACLLIGWERSYQSNTLLMTLPFKRKDVFLSKWAFGSFCIVGSLLINWVLMYVIYRTTIHFDYQSFSPFHRYFLYAIVSYVAVYTASLCIGTFTGSIVSQIIFCVPWLLAGVTFITLLYTFTTNHLYAANIKNENLYRQLYEINQKTNTAAPISHFSINYYYDPESRKIENNPTALRDPASHIYYSAKSMLVPIFYTLVYLLLGTYLYTRSPNENTQKIFMFQKSLPIWIWGSTIYFALLGGYKINHFNFLPSYYVGLFLTGIITYVILSRLTNYKVF
;
A
#
# COMPACT_ATOMS: atom_id res chain seq x y z
N MET A 1 -8.84 16.73 22.76
CA MET A 1 -8.27 15.77 21.79
C MET A 1 -7.73 16.43 20.52
N PHE A 2 -8.20 17.63 20.12
CA PHE A 2 -7.55 18.42 19.05
C PHE A 2 -6.69 19.51 19.67
N HIS A 3 -5.38 19.29 19.76
CA HIS A 3 -4.45 20.32 20.23
C HIS A 3 -3.89 21.07 19.02
N LYS A 4 -4.34 22.31 18.82
CA LYS A 4 -3.83 23.19 17.75
C LYS A 4 -2.29 23.26 17.74
N ALA A 5 -1.68 23.26 18.92
CA ALA A 5 -0.22 23.24 19.08
C ALA A 5 0.43 22.01 18.45
N LEU A 6 -0.13 20.80 18.64
CA LEU A 6 0.41 19.57 18.06
C LEU A 6 0.25 19.54 16.54
N TRP A 7 -0.85 20.09 16.02
CA TRP A 7 -1.07 20.24 14.58
C TRP A 7 -0.08 21.21 13.94
N MET A 8 0.10 22.38 14.54
CA MET A 8 1.11 23.35 14.08
C MET A 8 2.53 22.77 14.15
N TRP A 9 2.82 21.99 15.18
CA TRP A 9 4.10 21.30 15.33
C TRP A 9 4.33 20.29 14.19
N ASN A 10 3.37 19.40 13.96
CA ASN A 10 3.43 18.41 12.88
C ASN A 10 3.55 19.08 11.51
N TRP A 11 2.81 20.18 11.27
CA TRP A 11 2.92 20.94 10.03
C TRP A 11 4.31 21.56 9.85
N LYS A 12 4.85 22.27 10.86
CA LYS A 12 6.16 22.95 10.74
C LYS A 12 7.29 22.00 10.32
N ARG A 13 7.23 20.76 10.79
CA ARG A 13 8.28 19.74 10.53
C ARG A 13 7.95 18.84 9.34
N GLY A 14 6.68 18.47 9.18
CA GLY A 14 6.22 17.58 8.14
C GLY A 14 5.84 18.27 6.82
N LYS A 15 5.80 19.62 6.76
CA LYS A 15 5.31 20.36 5.58
C LYS A 15 5.97 19.93 4.28
N TYR A 16 7.28 19.71 4.26
CA TYR A 16 7.98 19.32 3.04
C TYR A 16 7.63 17.90 2.61
N ALA A 17 7.51 16.97 3.57
CA ALA A 17 7.06 15.60 3.29
C ALA A 17 5.63 15.58 2.74
N VAL A 18 4.75 16.37 3.34
CA VAL A 18 3.35 16.53 2.90
C VAL A 18 3.31 17.15 1.51
N LEU A 19 3.99 18.28 1.28
CA LEU A 19 4.02 18.94 -0.03
C LEU A 19 4.57 18.01 -1.11
N LEU A 20 5.64 17.27 -0.83
CA LEU A 20 6.19 16.29 -1.74
C LEU A 20 5.14 15.23 -2.10
N PHE A 21 4.45 14.66 -1.11
CA PHE A 21 3.36 13.71 -1.37
C PHE A 21 2.25 14.32 -2.23
N PHE A 22 1.82 15.55 -1.94
CA PHE A 22 0.81 16.27 -2.71
C PHE A 22 1.24 16.45 -4.17
N PHE A 23 2.39 17.05 -4.42
CA PHE A 23 2.88 17.31 -5.79
C PHE A 23 3.11 16.02 -6.57
N SER A 24 3.71 15.01 -5.94
CA SER A 24 3.89 13.72 -6.59
C SER A 24 2.56 13.04 -6.92
N SER A 25 1.55 13.14 -6.04
CA SER A 25 0.23 12.58 -6.34
C SER A 25 -0.45 13.30 -7.51
N PHE A 26 -0.35 14.63 -7.58
CA PHE A 26 -0.86 15.42 -8.71
C PHE A 26 -0.16 15.05 -10.02
N TYR A 27 1.14 14.82 -9.97
CA TYR A 27 1.89 14.40 -11.15
C TYR A 27 1.48 13.00 -11.64
N LEU A 28 1.33 12.04 -10.71
CA LEU A 28 1.06 10.65 -11.06
C LEU A 28 -0.41 10.43 -11.51
N LEU A 29 -1.37 11.14 -10.92
CA LEU A 29 -2.80 10.91 -11.16
C LEU A 29 -3.38 11.88 -12.21
N PRO A 30 -3.75 13.14 -11.88
CA PRO A 30 -4.42 14.02 -12.84
C PRO A 30 -3.51 14.42 -14.00
N PHE A 31 -2.23 14.73 -13.77
CA PHE A 31 -1.34 15.09 -14.89
C PHE A 31 -1.10 13.90 -15.83
N GLY A 32 -0.91 12.69 -15.29
CA GLY A 32 -0.84 11.46 -16.08
C GLY A 32 -2.12 11.24 -16.91
N TYR A 33 -3.29 11.40 -16.29
CA TYR A 33 -4.59 11.28 -16.97
C TYR A 33 -4.78 12.31 -18.09
N TYR A 34 -4.43 13.57 -17.83
CA TYR A 34 -4.46 14.63 -18.84
C TYR A 34 -3.53 14.34 -20.02
N LYS A 35 -2.31 13.87 -19.75
CA LYS A 35 -1.35 13.50 -20.80
C LYS A 35 -1.91 12.38 -21.68
N SER A 36 -2.54 11.37 -21.09
CA SER A 36 -3.22 10.33 -21.86
C SER A 36 -4.38 10.88 -22.69
N ALA A 37 -5.12 11.86 -22.19
CA ALA A 37 -6.17 12.53 -22.95
C ALA A 37 -5.63 13.26 -24.18
N GLN A 38 -4.51 13.98 -24.02
CA GLN A 38 -3.83 14.66 -25.13
C GLN A 38 -3.34 13.66 -26.18
N GLN A 39 -2.71 12.57 -25.76
CA GLN A 39 -2.24 11.52 -26.68
C GLN A 39 -3.39 10.92 -27.51
N GLN A 40 -4.56 10.72 -26.89
CA GLN A 40 -5.74 10.22 -27.59
C GLN A 40 -6.32 11.26 -28.56
N LEU A 41 -6.30 12.54 -28.19
CA LEU A 41 -6.73 13.64 -29.06
C LEU A 41 -5.79 13.82 -30.27
N ASP A 42 -4.49 13.74 -30.07
CA ASP A 42 -3.50 13.82 -31.16
C ASP A 42 -3.68 12.65 -32.14
N ALA A 43 -3.85 11.43 -31.62
CA ALA A 43 -4.12 10.24 -32.42
C ALA A 43 -5.45 10.34 -33.19
N TYR A 44 -6.47 10.98 -32.60
CA TYR A 44 -7.74 11.24 -33.26
C TYR A 44 -7.55 12.13 -34.50
N TYR A 45 -6.86 13.26 -34.36
CA TYR A 45 -6.62 14.18 -35.49
C TYR A 45 -5.73 13.54 -36.56
N GLU A 46 -4.66 12.83 -36.18
CA GLU A 46 -3.76 12.16 -37.12
C GLU A 46 -4.50 11.11 -37.98
N LEU A 47 -5.39 10.32 -37.37
CA LEU A 47 -6.16 9.31 -38.08
C LEU A 47 -7.27 9.93 -38.94
N GLN A 48 -7.86 11.04 -38.48
CA GLN A 48 -8.84 11.80 -39.25
C GLN A 48 -8.23 12.38 -40.54
N GLU A 49 -7.01 12.95 -40.47
CA GLU A 49 -6.29 13.44 -41.65
C GLU A 49 -5.97 12.32 -42.66
N LYS A 50 -5.67 11.13 -42.15
CA LYS A 50 -5.37 9.94 -42.98
C LYS A 50 -6.63 9.23 -43.51
N GLY A 51 -7.83 9.73 -43.20
CA GLY A 51 -9.10 9.10 -43.57
C GLY A 51 -9.29 7.71 -42.95
N LYS A 52 -8.59 7.40 -41.85
CA LYS A 52 -8.66 6.11 -41.15
C LYS A 52 -9.64 6.18 -39.98
N GLN A 53 -10.18 5.02 -39.61
CA GLN A 53 -11.04 4.92 -38.43
C GLN A 53 -10.21 5.12 -37.15
N TYR A 54 -10.78 5.86 -36.20
CA TYR A 54 -10.19 6.10 -34.89
C TYR A 54 -10.66 5.06 -33.87
N TYR A 55 -9.70 4.45 -33.19
CA TYR A 55 -9.94 3.51 -32.09
C TYR A 55 -9.51 4.17 -30.79
N TYR A 56 -10.45 4.32 -29.87
CA TYR A 56 -10.14 4.93 -28.57
C TYR A 56 -9.71 3.84 -27.59
N PHE A 57 -8.55 4.04 -26.97
CA PHE A 57 -7.99 3.09 -26.01
C PHE A 57 -7.37 3.80 -24.82
N TYR A 58 -7.81 3.44 -23.63
CA TYR A 58 -7.22 3.92 -22.40
C TYR A 58 -7.26 2.84 -21.31
N ILE A 59 -6.11 2.62 -20.68
CA ILE A 59 -5.96 1.71 -19.55
C ILE A 59 -5.57 2.52 -18.32
N PHE A 60 -6.31 2.29 -17.25
CA PHE A 60 -5.93 2.70 -15.91
C PHE A 60 -5.74 1.46 -15.05
N SER A 61 -4.50 1.15 -14.68
CA SER A 61 -4.18 0.05 -13.78
C SER A 61 -3.55 0.58 -12.51
N SER A 62 -4.13 0.20 -11.37
CA SER A 62 -3.52 0.44 -10.06
C SER A 62 -2.32 -0.47 -9.81
N GLY A 63 -2.18 -1.58 -10.54
CA GLY A 63 -1.02 -2.46 -10.46
C GLY A 63 0.22 -1.93 -11.18
N GLU A 64 0.03 -0.93 -12.06
CA GLU A 64 1.13 -0.23 -12.73
C GLU A 64 1.80 0.80 -11.80
N SER A 65 2.95 1.30 -12.25
CA SER A 65 3.93 2.10 -11.50
C SER A 65 3.36 3.15 -10.53
N ASN A 66 2.24 3.79 -10.86
CA ASN A 66 1.65 4.89 -10.07
C ASN A 66 1.29 4.50 -8.62
N SER A 67 0.63 3.36 -8.38
CA SER A 67 0.25 2.96 -7.01
C SER A 67 1.45 2.54 -6.17
N PHE A 68 2.45 1.93 -6.82
CA PHE A 68 3.71 1.56 -6.18
C PHE A 68 4.47 2.81 -5.69
N TRP A 69 4.60 3.82 -6.55
CA TRP A 69 5.22 5.10 -6.17
C TRP A 69 4.46 5.82 -5.06
N LEU A 70 3.12 5.87 -5.12
CA LEU A 70 2.30 6.45 -4.05
C LEU A 70 2.49 5.72 -2.72
N THR A 71 2.59 4.39 -2.74
CA THR A 71 2.84 3.58 -1.55
C THR A 71 4.21 3.93 -0.93
N ILE A 72 5.25 4.06 -1.75
CA ILE A 72 6.58 4.49 -1.28
C ILE A 72 6.51 5.88 -0.62
N LEU A 73 5.80 6.82 -1.24
CA LEU A 73 5.66 8.18 -0.72
C LEU A 73 4.90 8.21 0.60
N ILE A 74 3.91 7.34 0.79
CA ILE A 74 3.17 7.21 2.05
C ILE A 74 4.07 6.64 3.16
N ILE A 75 4.90 5.64 2.83
CA ILE A 75 5.89 5.10 3.76
C ILE A 75 6.88 6.21 4.14
N ALA A 76 7.38 6.97 3.17
CA ALA A 76 8.28 8.09 3.40
C ALA A 76 7.64 9.17 4.29
N LEU A 77 6.37 9.50 4.08
CA LEU A 77 5.61 10.43 4.91
C LEU A 77 5.54 9.94 6.37
N ALA A 78 5.23 8.66 6.59
CA ALA A 78 5.23 8.08 7.94
C ALA A 78 6.62 8.11 8.58
N CYS A 79 7.67 7.73 7.84
CA CYS A 79 9.06 7.75 8.30
C CYS A 79 9.54 9.16 8.66
N LEU A 80 9.13 10.18 7.92
CA LEU A 80 9.47 11.58 8.21
C LEU A 80 8.70 12.15 9.40
N LEU A 81 7.46 11.68 9.66
CA LEU A 81 6.65 12.20 10.77
C LEU A 81 7.04 11.65 12.15
N ILE A 82 7.58 10.43 12.23
CA ILE A 82 7.94 9.78 13.49
C ILE A 82 9.43 9.37 13.55
N GLY A 83 9.95 8.76 12.49
CA GLY A 83 11.34 8.31 12.42
C GLY A 83 12.34 9.46 12.46
N TRP A 84 12.06 10.53 11.69
CA TRP A 84 12.89 11.75 11.73
C TRP A 84 12.89 12.42 13.10
N GLU A 85 11.72 12.49 13.74
CA GLU A 85 11.63 13.12 15.06
C GLU A 85 12.42 12.35 16.12
N ARG A 86 12.51 11.02 15.99
CA ARG A 86 13.29 10.15 16.87
C ARG A 86 14.78 10.15 16.55
N SER A 87 15.18 10.29 15.30
CA SER A 87 16.60 10.42 14.95
C SER A 87 17.23 11.71 15.51
N TYR A 88 16.44 12.77 15.71
CA TYR A 88 16.92 14.03 16.28
C TYR A 88 16.47 14.21 17.75
N GLN A 89 17.19 15.05 18.53
CA GLN A 89 16.82 15.47 19.90
C GLN A 89 15.43 16.13 20.01
N SER A 90 14.81 16.37 18.88
CA SER A 90 13.47 16.87 18.68
C SER A 90 12.38 16.11 19.47
N ASN A 91 12.56 14.80 19.68
CA ASN A 91 11.66 13.96 20.47
C ASN A 91 11.74 14.28 21.97
N THR A 92 12.91 14.66 22.50
CA THR A 92 13.03 14.99 23.93
C THR A 92 12.25 16.25 24.24
N LEU A 93 12.29 17.27 23.37
CA LEU A 93 11.50 18.49 23.52
C LEU A 93 9.98 18.25 23.43
N LEU A 94 9.54 17.34 22.55
CA LEU A 94 8.13 16.98 22.47
C LEU A 94 7.65 16.27 23.74
N MET A 95 8.52 15.45 24.33
CA MET A 95 8.22 14.68 25.54
C MET A 95 8.26 15.53 26.83
N THR A 96 8.84 16.73 26.79
CA THR A 96 8.78 17.68 27.92
C THR A 96 7.51 18.55 27.90
N LEU A 97 6.79 18.60 26.77
CA LEU A 97 5.52 19.31 26.70
C LEU A 97 4.44 18.61 27.54
N PRO A 98 3.46 19.36 28.10
CA PRO A 98 2.40 18.80 28.95
C PRO A 98 1.31 18.08 28.14
N PHE A 99 1.70 17.22 27.19
CA PHE A 99 0.81 16.41 26.37
C PHE A 99 0.95 14.93 26.72
N LYS A 100 -0.16 14.21 26.74
CA LYS A 100 -0.13 12.75 26.91
C LYS A 100 0.47 12.12 25.65
N ARG A 101 1.32 11.12 25.81
CA ARG A 101 1.95 10.39 24.69
C ARG A 101 0.94 9.81 23.70
N LYS A 102 -0.22 9.34 24.20
CA LYS A 102 -1.32 8.88 23.35
C LYS A 102 -1.83 9.98 22.41
N ASP A 103 -1.95 11.22 22.90
CA ASP A 103 -2.51 12.34 22.14
C ASP A 103 -1.50 12.85 21.11
N VAL A 104 -0.21 12.75 21.42
CA VAL A 104 0.88 12.99 20.47
C VAL A 104 0.82 12.03 19.29
N PHE A 105 0.73 10.72 19.57
CA PHE A 105 0.64 9.68 18.53
C PHE A 105 -0.63 9.84 17.68
N LEU A 106 -1.80 9.98 18.32
CA LEU A 106 -3.07 10.16 17.62
C LEU A 106 -3.09 11.44 16.78
N SER A 107 -2.45 12.52 17.25
CA SER A 107 -2.34 13.75 16.46
C SER A 107 -1.47 13.56 15.21
N LYS A 108 -0.45 12.70 15.24
CA LYS A 108 0.37 12.38 14.06
C LYS A 108 -0.40 11.56 13.06
N TRP A 109 -1.07 10.50 13.53
CA TRP A 109 -1.93 9.69 12.70
C TRP A 109 -3.02 10.53 12.03
N ALA A 110 -3.75 11.34 12.81
CA ALA A 110 -4.81 12.19 12.28
C ALA A 110 -4.29 13.20 11.25
N PHE A 111 -3.11 13.79 11.49
CA PHE A 111 -2.50 14.74 10.56
C PHE A 111 -2.15 14.08 9.23
N GLY A 112 -1.45 12.95 9.21
CA GLY A 112 -1.10 12.29 7.96
C GLY A 112 -2.30 11.68 7.24
N SER A 113 -3.24 11.06 7.96
CA SER A 113 -4.49 10.57 7.39
C SER A 113 -5.30 11.71 6.74
N PHE A 114 -5.37 12.87 7.39
CA PHE A 114 -6.01 14.06 6.82
C PHE A 114 -5.31 14.54 5.54
N CYS A 115 -3.97 14.58 5.53
CA CYS A 115 -3.20 14.94 4.34
C CYS A 115 -3.40 13.95 3.18
N ILE A 116 -3.44 12.64 3.46
CA ILE A 116 -3.66 11.60 2.45
C ILE A 116 -5.06 11.72 1.85
N VAL A 117 -6.09 11.78 2.71
CA VAL A 117 -7.49 11.92 2.28
C VAL A 117 -7.69 13.22 1.51
N GLY A 118 -7.20 14.35 2.04
CA GLY A 118 -7.30 15.65 1.40
C GLY A 118 -6.63 15.69 0.03
N SER A 119 -5.42 15.14 -0.09
CA SER A 119 -4.73 15.05 -1.38
C SER A 119 -5.51 14.23 -2.39
N LEU A 120 -5.98 13.03 -2.01
CA LEU A 120 -6.71 12.15 -2.93
C LEU A 120 -8.07 12.72 -3.34
N LEU A 121 -8.76 13.43 -2.44
CA LEU A 121 -10.00 14.13 -2.79
C LEU A 121 -9.75 15.27 -3.80
N ILE A 122 -8.67 16.03 -3.64
CA ILE A 122 -8.31 17.08 -4.63
C ILE A 122 -7.95 16.44 -5.97
N ASN A 123 -7.16 15.35 -5.97
CA ASN A 123 -6.84 14.59 -7.18
C ASN A 123 -8.10 14.08 -7.89
N TRP A 124 -9.08 13.58 -7.12
CA TRP A 124 -10.37 13.13 -7.64
C TRP A 124 -11.13 14.27 -8.33
N VAL A 125 -11.22 15.45 -7.72
CA VAL A 125 -11.86 16.63 -8.33
C VAL A 125 -11.12 17.03 -9.61
N LEU A 126 -9.79 17.10 -9.58
CA LEU A 126 -8.98 17.47 -10.76
C LEU A 126 -9.16 16.48 -11.91
N MET A 127 -9.14 15.17 -11.63
CA MET A 127 -9.41 14.15 -12.63
C MET A 127 -10.81 14.25 -13.19
N TYR A 128 -11.81 14.58 -12.36
CA TYR A 128 -13.17 14.80 -12.83
C TYR A 128 -13.27 16.01 -13.77
N VAL A 129 -12.58 17.11 -13.45
CA VAL A 129 -12.50 18.29 -14.34
C VAL A 129 -11.86 17.90 -15.66
N ILE A 130 -10.71 17.21 -15.65
CA ILE A 130 -10.01 16.75 -16.86
C ILE A 130 -10.93 15.86 -17.70
N TYR A 131 -11.61 14.90 -17.07
CA TYR A 131 -12.60 14.04 -17.72
C TYR A 131 -13.65 14.86 -18.46
N ARG A 132 -14.21 15.90 -17.82
CA ARG A 132 -15.27 16.75 -18.40
C ARG A 132 -14.78 17.69 -19.49
N THR A 133 -13.50 18.03 -19.51
CA THR A 133 -12.92 19.04 -20.45
C THR A 133 -12.17 18.44 -21.64
N THR A 134 -11.98 17.13 -21.69
CA THR A 134 -11.15 16.46 -22.70
C THR A 134 -11.93 15.43 -23.50
N ILE A 135 -11.30 14.84 -24.52
CA ILE A 135 -11.85 13.75 -25.34
C ILE A 135 -12.37 12.57 -24.50
N HIS A 136 -11.89 12.40 -23.26
CA HIS A 136 -12.38 11.37 -22.35
C HIS A 136 -13.88 11.48 -22.05
N PHE A 137 -14.48 12.66 -22.12
CA PHE A 137 -15.91 12.84 -21.87
C PHE A 137 -16.78 12.00 -22.81
N ASP A 138 -16.39 11.91 -24.08
CA ASP A 138 -17.18 11.27 -25.13
C ASP A 138 -17.01 9.74 -25.14
N TYR A 139 -15.90 9.23 -24.59
CA TYR A 139 -15.52 7.81 -24.67
C TYR A 139 -15.45 7.08 -23.32
N GLN A 140 -15.46 7.79 -22.18
CA GLN A 140 -15.34 7.18 -20.85
C GLN A 140 -16.53 7.45 -19.94
N SER A 141 -16.77 6.52 -19.02
CA SER A 141 -17.67 6.69 -17.87
C SER A 141 -16.83 6.98 -16.61
N PHE A 142 -17.07 8.06 -15.87
CA PHE A 142 -16.23 8.36 -14.69
C PHE A 142 -16.54 7.48 -13.46
N SER A 143 -17.60 6.67 -13.52
CA SER A 143 -18.10 5.84 -12.41
C SER A 143 -17.02 4.94 -11.75
N PRO A 144 -16.19 4.21 -12.52
CA PRO A 144 -15.15 3.35 -11.94
C PRO A 144 -14.09 4.14 -11.15
N PHE A 145 -13.77 5.38 -11.54
CA PHE A 145 -12.80 6.21 -10.82
C PHE A 145 -13.28 6.59 -9.42
N HIS A 146 -14.59 6.78 -9.19
CA HIS A 146 -15.11 6.98 -7.82
C HIS A 146 -14.76 5.82 -6.90
N ARG A 147 -14.86 4.58 -7.41
CA ARG A 147 -14.52 3.36 -6.66
C ARG A 147 -13.02 3.29 -6.41
N TYR A 148 -12.19 3.62 -7.42
CA TYR A 148 -10.75 3.68 -7.26
C TYR A 148 -10.33 4.58 -6.11
N PHE A 149 -10.78 5.85 -6.10
CA PHE A 149 -10.37 6.81 -5.08
C PHE A 149 -10.80 6.39 -3.68
N LEU A 150 -11.98 5.81 -3.55
CA LEU A 150 -12.48 5.28 -2.28
C LEU A 150 -11.63 4.08 -1.79
N TYR A 151 -11.27 3.14 -2.68
CA TYR A 151 -10.38 2.02 -2.35
C TYR A 151 -8.95 2.46 -2.05
N ALA A 152 -8.45 3.46 -2.78
CA ALA A 152 -7.14 4.06 -2.59
C ALA A 152 -7.04 4.75 -1.22
N ILE A 153 -8.01 5.59 -0.85
CA ILE A 153 -8.04 6.27 0.45
C ILE A 153 -7.94 5.26 1.60
N VAL A 154 -8.78 4.23 1.60
CA VAL A 154 -8.81 3.26 2.70
C VAL A 154 -7.52 2.43 2.74
N SER A 155 -7.03 1.96 1.60
CA SER A 155 -5.80 1.17 1.53
C SER A 155 -4.57 2.00 1.93
N TYR A 156 -4.46 3.23 1.44
CA TYR A 156 -3.32 4.11 1.73
C TYR A 156 -3.30 4.60 3.18
N VAL A 157 -4.46 4.86 3.79
CA VAL A 157 -4.54 5.13 5.23
C VAL A 157 -4.11 3.90 6.05
N ALA A 158 -4.45 2.69 5.62
CA ALA A 158 -4.01 1.47 6.29
C ALA A 158 -2.48 1.29 6.21
N VAL A 159 -1.88 1.48 5.03
CA VAL A 159 -0.42 1.45 4.83
C VAL A 159 0.26 2.50 5.69
N TYR A 160 -0.24 3.75 5.66
CA TYR A 160 0.28 4.83 6.50
C TYR A 160 0.25 4.48 7.99
N THR A 161 -0.87 3.94 8.46
CA THR A 161 -1.06 3.56 9.87
C THR A 161 -0.11 2.45 10.29
N ALA A 162 0.07 1.44 9.42
CA ALA A 162 1.04 0.38 9.65
C ALA A 162 2.47 0.93 9.69
N SER A 163 2.88 1.75 8.71
CA SER A 163 4.20 2.40 8.70
C SER A 163 4.46 3.28 9.91
N LEU A 164 3.43 3.99 10.40
CA LEU A 164 3.53 4.82 11.59
C LEU A 164 3.64 3.96 12.85
N CYS A 165 2.88 2.86 12.93
CA CYS A 165 3.05 1.85 13.98
C CYS A 165 4.46 1.28 13.99
N ILE A 166 5.07 1.03 12.83
CA ILE A 166 6.46 0.57 12.71
C ILE A 166 7.43 1.57 13.35
N GLY A 167 7.21 2.84 13.04
CA GLY A 167 7.93 3.94 13.66
C GLY A 167 7.78 4.05 15.18
N THR A 168 6.84 3.33 15.82
CA THR A 168 6.72 3.32 17.29
C THR A 168 7.71 2.39 17.98
N PHE A 169 8.21 1.37 17.28
CA PHE A 169 9.16 0.40 17.83
C PHE A 169 10.59 0.59 17.32
N THR A 170 10.76 1.28 16.19
CA THR A 170 12.09 1.66 15.67
C THR A 170 12.57 2.98 16.30
N GLY A 171 13.87 3.08 16.58
CA GLY A 171 14.44 4.26 17.25
C GLY A 171 15.03 5.32 16.32
N SER A 172 15.05 5.09 15.00
CA SER A 172 15.59 6.03 14.00
C SER A 172 14.80 5.97 12.68
N ILE A 173 15.00 6.96 11.81
CA ILE A 173 14.40 6.96 10.46
C ILE A 173 14.92 5.81 9.61
N VAL A 174 16.22 5.53 9.67
CA VAL A 174 16.85 4.47 8.87
C VAL A 174 16.32 3.10 9.28
N SER A 175 16.22 2.84 10.59
CA SER A 175 15.62 1.60 11.08
C SER A 175 14.15 1.47 10.66
N GLN A 176 13.37 2.56 10.74
CA GLN A 176 11.98 2.53 10.28
C GLN A 176 11.86 2.17 8.79
N ILE A 177 12.69 2.76 7.92
CA ILE A 177 12.67 2.46 6.47
C ILE A 177 13.01 0.98 6.22
N ILE A 178 14.08 0.47 6.85
CA ILE A 178 14.54 -0.92 6.69
C ILE A 178 13.45 -1.91 7.13
N PHE A 179 12.73 -1.64 8.22
CA PHE A 179 11.68 -2.53 8.71
C PHE A 179 10.30 -2.32 8.06
N CYS A 180 10.00 -1.13 7.54
CA CYS A 180 8.74 -0.83 6.86
C CYS A 180 8.50 -1.76 5.67
N VAL A 181 9.50 -1.92 4.81
CA VAL A 181 9.33 -2.67 3.56
C VAL A 181 9.02 -4.16 3.83
N PRO A 182 9.85 -4.92 4.60
CA PRO A 182 9.55 -6.32 4.90
C PRO A 182 8.25 -6.51 5.67
N TRP A 183 7.93 -5.62 6.60
CA TRP A 183 6.73 -5.75 7.44
C TRP A 183 5.44 -5.52 6.67
N LEU A 184 5.42 -4.53 5.78
CA LEU A 184 4.28 -4.29 4.90
C LEU A 184 4.12 -5.43 3.88
N LEU A 185 5.24 -5.91 3.31
CA LEU A 185 5.21 -7.08 2.43
C LEU A 185 4.69 -8.32 3.16
N ALA A 186 5.08 -8.53 4.42
CA ALA A 186 4.53 -9.60 5.25
C ALA A 186 3.03 -9.45 5.44
N GLY A 187 2.54 -8.23 5.72
CA GLY A 187 1.11 -7.93 5.81
C GLY A 187 0.29 -8.26 4.55
N VAL A 188 0.92 -8.23 3.36
CA VAL A 188 0.27 -8.57 2.08
C VAL A 188 0.42 -10.05 1.74
N THR A 189 1.59 -10.63 1.99
CA THR A 189 1.98 -11.94 1.43
C THR A 189 1.97 -13.10 2.42
N PHE A 190 1.90 -12.84 3.73
CA PHE A 190 2.02 -13.91 4.73
C PHE A 190 0.96 -15.01 4.57
N ILE A 191 -0.30 -14.64 4.35
CA ILE A 191 -1.37 -15.63 4.11
C ILE A 191 -1.15 -16.38 2.79
N THR A 192 -0.66 -15.69 1.75
CA THR A 192 -0.29 -16.33 0.48
C THR A 192 0.82 -17.37 0.67
N LEU A 193 1.84 -17.04 1.47
CA LEU A 193 2.93 -17.96 1.78
C LEU A 193 2.44 -19.18 2.56
N LEU A 194 1.54 -18.99 3.53
CA LEU A 194 0.89 -20.09 4.25
C LEU A 194 0.02 -20.94 3.32
N TYR A 195 -0.76 -20.30 2.45
CA TYR A 195 -1.55 -20.97 1.43
C TYR A 195 -0.67 -21.87 0.56
N THR A 196 0.42 -21.34 0.01
CA THR A 196 1.35 -22.13 -0.83
C THR A 196 2.02 -23.25 -0.05
N PHE A 197 2.42 -22.99 1.20
CA PHE A 197 2.96 -24.04 2.08
C PHE A 197 1.93 -25.18 2.22
N THR A 198 0.69 -24.87 2.59
CA THR A 198 -0.36 -25.87 2.81
C THR A 198 -0.69 -26.63 1.53
N THR A 199 -0.87 -25.96 0.39
CA THR A 199 -1.21 -26.63 -0.87
C THR A 199 -0.11 -27.56 -1.36
N ASN A 200 1.17 -27.16 -1.19
CA ASN A 200 2.30 -28.02 -1.56
C ASN A 200 2.34 -29.30 -0.70
N HIS A 201 2.04 -29.20 0.59
CA HIS A 201 2.00 -30.35 1.49
C HIS A 201 0.82 -31.28 1.21
N LEU A 202 -0.36 -30.72 0.94
CA LEU A 202 -1.53 -31.51 0.55
C LEU A 202 -1.31 -32.23 -0.77
N TYR A 203 -0.67 -31.57 -1.74
CA TYR A 203 -0.30 -32.17 -3.02
C TYR A 203 0.69 -33.32 -2.82
N ALA A 204 1.74 -33.13 -2.02
CA ALA A 204 2.72 -34.18 -1.70
C ALA A 204 2.10 -35.35 -0.91
N ALA A 205 1.13 -35.08 -0.04
CA ALA A 205 0.37 -36.09 0.69
C ALA A 205 -0.71 -36.79 -0.18
N ASN A 206 -0.81 -36.43 -1.47
CA ASN A 206 -1.80 -36.93 -2.42
C ASN A 206 -3.26 -36.76 -1.94
N ILE A 207 -3.52 -35.75 -1.11
CA ILE A 207 -4.86 -35.41 -0.62
C ILE A 207 -5.54 -34.54 -1.68
N LYS A 208 -6.44 -35.14 -2.46
CA LYS A 208 -7.23 -34.46 -3.50
C LYS A 208 -8.64 -34.13 -3.00
N ASN A 209 -8.75 -33.10 -2.16
CA ASN A 209 -10.05 -32.58 -1.69
C ASN A 209 -10.33 -31.22 -2.32
N GLU A 210 -11.08 -31.20 -3.43
CA GLU A 210 -11.38 -29.98 -4.19
C GLU A 210 -12.04 -28.89 -3.34
N ASN A 211 -12.93 -29.27 -2.41
CA ASN A 211 -13.58 -28.33 -1.50
C ASN A 211 -12.57 -27.64 -0.59
N LEU A 212 -11.59 -28.38 -0.07
CA LEU A 212 -10.53 -27.84 0.78
C LEU A 212 -9.65 -26.86 -0.03
N TYR A 213 -9.21 -27.23 -1.23
CA TYR A 213 -8.43 -26.32 -2.10
C TYR A 213 -9.21 -25.04 -2.42
N ARG A 214 -10.50 -25.16 -2.72
CA ARG A 214 -11.37 -24.00 -2.97
C ARG A 214 -11.50 -23.09 -1.75
N GLN A 215 -11.72 -23.65 -0.57
CA GLN A 215 -11.79 -22.87 0.68
C GLN A 215 -10.47 -22.13 0.97
N LEU A 216 -9.32 -22.80 0.82
CA LEU A 216 -8.01 -22.19 1.00
C LEU A 216 -7.75 -21.06 -0.01
N TYR A 217 -8.13 -21.27 -1.27
CA TYR A 217 -8.03 -20.24 -2.31
C TYR A 217 -8.90 -19.02 -1.99
N GLU A 218 -10.15 -19.24 -1.56
CA GLU A 218 -11.05 -18.15 -1.17
C GLU A 218 -10.54 -17.37 0.04
N ILE A 219 -9.98 -18.05 1.05
CA ILE A 219 -9.36 -17.39 2.22
C ILE A 219 -8.22 -16.50 1.74
N ASN A 220 -7.28 -17.05 0.95
CA ASN A 220 -6.12 -16.31 0.45
C ASN A 220 -6.54 -15.04 -0.32
N GLN A 221 -7.52 -15.15 -1.21
CA GLN A 221 -8.06 -14.02 -1.96
C GLN A 221 -8.73 -12.97 -1.06
N LYS A 222 -9.50 -13.40 -0.05
CA LYS A 222 -10.26 -12.51 0.84
C LYS A 222 -9.39 -11.83 1.89
N THR A 223 -8.23 -12.38 2.25
CA THR A 223 -7.36 -11.85 3.32
C THR A 223 -6.28 -10.89 2.83
N ASN A 224 -6.10 -10.73 1.52
CA ASN A 224 -5.07 -9.85 1.00
C ASN A 224 -5.39 -8.38 1.33
N THR A 225 -4.52 -7.74 2.09
CA THR A 225 -4.67 -6.37 2.58
C THR A 225 -4.62 -5.30 1.49
N ALA A 226 -3.91 -5.60 0.39
CA ALA A 226 -3.84 -4.76 -0.78
C ALA A 226 -4.90 -5.11 -1.83
N ALA A 227 -5.79 -6.09 -1.56
CA ALA A 227 -6.79 -6.56 -2.52
C ALA A 227 -7.60 -5.43 -3.19
N PRO A 228 -8.08 -4.38 -2.48
CA PRO A 228 -8.86 -3.33 -3.12
C PRO A 228 -8.10 -2.59 -4.23
N ILE A 229 -6.76 -2.53 -4.16
CA ILE A 229 -5.90 -1.76 -5.06
C ILE A 229 -4.89 -2.60 -5.85
N SER A 230 -4.74 -3.90 -5.62
CA SER A 230 -3.70 -4.69 -6.31
C SER A 230 -4.12 -5.16 -7.71
N HIS A 231 -5.43 -5.34 -7.92
CA HIS A 231 -6.00 -5.80 -9.20
C HIS A 231 -7.03 -4.82 -9.75
N PHE A 232 -6.99 -3.56 -9.34
CA PHE A 232 -7.92 -2.56 -9.84
C PHE A 232 -7.45 -2.10 -11.24
N SER A 233 -8.20 -2.47 -12.26
CA SER A 233 -7.95 -2.03 -13.63
C SER A 233 -9.24 -1.57 -14.29
N ILE A 234 -9.13 -0.52 -15.10
CA ILE A 234 -10.19 -0.01 -15.95
C ILE A 234 -9.62 0.07 -17.36
N ASN A 235 -10.20 -0.66 -18.29
CA ASN A 235 -9.84 -0.58 -19.71
C ASN A 235 -11.05 -0.05 -20.47
N TYR A 236 -10.87 1.11 -21.10
CA TYR A 236 -11.80 1.63 -22.09
C TYR A 236 -11.26 1.25 -23.45
N TYR A 237 -12.03 0.45 -24.17
CA TYR A 237 -11.74 0.09 -25.54
C TYR A 237 -12.98 0.39 -26.38
N TYR A 238 -12.80 1.25 -27.37
CA TYR A 238 -13.86 1.67 -28.25
C TYR A 238 -13.46 1.42 -29.70
N ASP A 239 -14.16 0.47 -30.31
CA ASP A 239 -14.03 0.09 -31.70
C ASP A 239 -15.34 0.43 -32.45
N PRO A 240 -15.30 1.36 -33.44
CA PRO A 240 -16.47 1.75 -34.21
C PRO A 240 -17.10 0.61 -35.05
N GLU A 241 -16.38 -0.47 -35.38
CA GLU A 241 -16.92 -1.61 -36.15
C GLU A 241 -17.66 -2.61 -35.27
N SER A 242 -17.17 -2.85 -34.05
CA SER A 242 -17.86 -3.69 -33.06
C SER A 242 -19.30 -3.22 -32.74
N ARG A 243 -19.54 -1.89 -32.82
CA ARG A 243 -20.89 -1.29 -32.66
C ARG A 243 -21.92 -1.74 -33.70
N LYS A 244 -21.50 -2.17 -34.90
CA LYS A 244 -22.43 -2.57 -35.97
C LYS A 244 -22.94 -4.01 -35.82
N ILE A 245 -22.26 -4.82 -35.01
CA ILE A 245 -22.49 -6.27 -34.91
C ILE A 245 -23.46 -6.58 -33.74
N GLU A 246 -23.45 -5.79 -32.67
CA GLU A 246 -24.31 -6.02 -31.51
C GLU A 246 -25.61 -5.19 -31.59
N ASN A 247 -26.71 -5.83 -32.00
CA ASN A 247 -28.09 -5.31 -31.88
C ASN A 247 -28.57 -5.23 -30.41
N ASN A 248 -27.69 -4.85 -29.47
CA ASN A 248 -28.01 -4.74 -28.06
C ASN A 248 -27.74 -3.31 -27.54
N PRO A 249 -28.78 -2.49 -27.31
CA PRO A 249 -28.64 -1.08 -26.94
C PRO A 249 -27.94 -0.85 -25.59
N THR A 250 -27.78 -1.88 -24.75
CA THR A 250 -27.08 -1.76 -23.47
C THR A 250 -25.56 -1.92 -23.56
N ALA A 251 -25.03 -2.65 -24.55
CA ALA A 251 -23.58 -2.80 -24.75
C ALA A 251 -22.91 -1.49 -25.24
N LEU A 252 -23.70 -0.65 -25.92
CA LEU A 252 -23.31 0.67 -26.43
C LEU A 252 -23.02 1.73 -25.36
N ARG A 253 -23.36 1.49 -24.09
CA ARG A 253 -23.33 2.52 -23.02
C ARG A 253 -22.10 2.47 -22.11
N ASP A 254 -21.32 1.38 -22.09
CA ASP A 254 -20.17 1.27 -21.20
C ASP A 254 -19.03 0.49 -21.90
N PRO A 255 -18.18 1.15 -22.71
CA PRO A 255 -17.02 0.52 -23.37
C PRO A 255 -15.91 0.13 -22.36
N ALA A 256 -16.23 0.14 -21.08
CA ALA A 256 -15.33 0.00 -19.95
C ALA A 256 -15.38 -1.43 -19.39
N SER A 257 -14.37 -2.23 -19.73
CA SER A 257 -14.11 -3.44 -18.93
C SER A 257 -13.38 -3.02 -17.66
N HIS A 258 -13.84 -3.51 -16.51
CA HIS A 258 -13.23 -3.19 -15.24
C HIS A 258 -13.01 -4.45 -14.42
N ILE A 259 -11.86 -4.51 -13.78
CA ILE A 259 -11.49 -5.57 -12.86
C ILE A 259 -11.27 -4.87 -11.53
N TYR A 260 -12.14 -5.11 -10.56
CA TYR A 260 -11.94 -4.67 -9.18
C TYR A 260 -12.70 -5.58 -8.23
N TYR A 261 -12.23 -5.69 -6.99
CA TYR A 261 -12.91 -6.49 -5.98
C TYR A 261 -14.19 -5.81 -5.49
N SER A 262 -15.08 -6.61 -4.90
CA SER A 262 -16.27 -6.13 -4.19
C SER A 262 -15.90 -5.12 -3.11
N ALA A 263 -16.79 -4.17 -2.80
CA ALA A 263 -16.61 -3.18 -1.74
C ALA A 263 -16.30 -3.80 -0.37
N LYS A 264 -16.73 -5.04 -0.14
CA LYS A 264 -16.39 -5.82 1.07
C LYS A 264 -14.89 -6.03 1.26
N SER A 265 -14.09 -5.97 0.19
CA SER A 265 -12.62 -6.07 0.27
C SER A 265 -11.99 -4.98 1.14
N MET A 266 -12.66 -3.83 1.31
CA MET A 266 -12.18 -2.74 2.15
C MET A 266 -12.23 -3.06 3.65
N LEU A 267 -12.98 -4.08 4.07
CA LEU A 267 -13.04 -4.46 5.48
C LEU A 267 -11.67 -4.88 6.02
N VAL A 268 -10.83 -5.50 5.18
CA VAL A 268 -9.48 -5.92 5.56
C VAL A 268 -8.58 -4.72 5.89
N PRO A 269 -8.36 -3.72 5.01
CA PRO A 269 -7.56 -2.55 5.34
C PRO A 269 -8.17 -1.71 6.48
N ILE A 270 -9.51 -1.67 6.64
CA ILE A 270 -10.15 -1.01 7.80
C ILE A 270 -9.77 -1.73 9.09
N PHE A 271 -9.89 -3.05 9.12
CA PHE A 271 -9.49 -3.86 10.28
C PHE A 271 -8.01 -3.70 10.59
N TYR A 272 -7.14 -3.72 9.57
CA TYR A 272 -5.71 -3.47 9.72
C TYR A 272 -5.43 -2.08 10.31
N THR A 273 -6.13 -1.05 9.83
CA THR A 273 -6.02 0.31 10.37
C THR A 273 -6.35 0.33 11.86
N LEU A 274 -7.46 -0.29 12.27
CA LEU A 274 -7.86 -0.34 13.68
C LEU A 274 -6.83 -1.07 14.54
N VAL A 275 -6.38 -2.25 14.12
CA VAL A 275 -5.39 -3.05 14.87
C VAL A 275 -4.06 -2.30 15.01
N TYR A 276 -3.51 -1.76 13.92
CA TYR A 276 -2.24 -1.03 13.98
C TYR A 276 -2.34 0.32 14.70
N LEU A 277 -3.49 0.98 14.66
CA LEU A 277 -3.71 2.21 15.42
C LEU A 277 -3.74 1.94 16.93
N LEU A 278 -4.46 0.89 17.35
CA LEU A 278 -4.50 0.48 18.76
C LEU A 278 -3.13 0.01 19.24
N LEU A 279 -2.47 -0.85 18.47
CA LEU A 279 -1.13 -1.36 18.77
C LEU A 279 -0.11 -0.22 18.84
N GLY A 280 -0.10 0.67 17.83
CA GLY A 280 0.80 1.82 17.78
C GLY A 280 0.57 2.78 18.95
N THR A 281 -0.68 3.04 19.32
CA THR A 281 -1.00 3.87 20.49
C THR A 281 -0.48 3.24 21.78
N TYR A 282 -0.74 1.94 21.96
CA TYR A 282 -0.26 1.19 23.12
C TYR A 282 1.27 1.20 23.23
N LEU A 283 1.97 0.86 22.14
CA LEU A 283 3.43 0.86 22.10
C LEU A 283 4.00 2.26 22.33
N TYR A 284 3.45 3.29 21.69
CA TYR A 284 3.96 4.65 21.83
C TYR A 284 3.83 5.17 23.28
N THR A 285 2.77 4.81 24.01
CA THR A 285 2.64 5.19 25.42
C THR A 285 3.72 4.57 26.31
N ARG A 286 4.18 3.35 26.00
CA ARG A 286 5.18 2.59 26.77
C ARG A 286 6.61 2.73 26.23
N SER A 287 6.81 3.56 25.21
CA SER A 287 8.10 3.80 24.57
C SER A 287 9.17 4.28 25.57
N PRO A 288 10.29 3.56 25.75
CA PRO A 288 11.40 4.05 26.54
C PRO A 288 12.15 5.15 25.78
N ASN A 289 12.38 6.30 26.41
CA ASN A 289 13.06 7.44 25.76
C ASN A 289 14.58 7.23 25.64
N GLU A 290 15.16 6.37 26.47
CA GLU A 290 16.61 6.09 26.54
C GLU A 290 17.15 5.31 25.33
N ASN A 291 16.26 4.65 24.57
CA ASN A 291 16.62 3.85 23.40
C ASN A 291 16.37 4.60 22.07
N THR A 292 16.18 5.91 22.13
CA THR A 292 16.19 6.77 20.94
C THR A 292 17.54 6.61 20.22
N GLN A 293 17.56 6.53 18.88
CA GLN A 293 18.73 6.20 18.03
C GLN A 293 19.21 4.73 18.02
N LYS A 294 18.63 3.83 18.82
CA LYS A 294 18.84 2.38 18.64
C LYS A 294 17.96 1.84 17.51
N ILE A 295 18.36 0.73 16.89
CA ILE A 295 17.56 0.08 15.84
C ILE A 295 16.17 -0.33 16.38
N PHE A 296 16.13 -0.93 17.57
CA PHE A 296 14.90 -1.29 18.27
C PHE A 296 14.84 -0.58 19.62
N MET A 297 13.68 -0.01 19.93
CA MET A 297 13.47 0.63 21.23
C MET A 297 13.08 -0.34 22.33
N PHE A 298 12.35 -1.42 22.00
CA PHE A 298 11.91 -2.41 22.98
C PHE A 298 12.85 -3.62 23.02
N GLN A 299 13.93 -3.51 23.79
CA GLN A 299 14.91 -4.61 23.95
C GLN A 299 14.29 -5.89 24.53
N LYS A 300 13.25 -5.78 25.39
CA LYS A 300 12.57 -6.96 25.96
C LYS A 300 11.71 -7.73 24.94
N SER A 301 11.08 -7.05 23.98
CA SER A 301 10.27 -7.72 22.94
C SER A 301 11.08 -8.12 21.72
N LEU A 302 12.37 -7.76 21.67
CA LEU A 302 13.26 -8.05 20.56
C LEU A 302 13.25 -9.52 20.09
N PRO A 303 13.27 -10.53 21.00
CA PRO A 303 13.23 -11.93 20.58
C PRO A 303 11.98 -12.27 19.76
N ILE A 304 10.82 -11.72 20.12
CA ILE A 304 9.55 -11.95 19.41
C ILE A 304 9.65 -11.45 17.96
N TRP A 305 10.29 -10.29 17.75
CA TRP A 305 10.47 -9.71 16.43
C TRP A 305 11.45 -10.49 15.57
N ILE A 306 12.55 -10.98 16.16
CA ILE A 306 13.52 -11.83 15.48
C ILE A 306 12.81 -13.10 15.01
N TRP A 307 12.12 -13.80 15.92
CA TRP A 307 11.38 -15.02 15.58
C TRP A 307 10.32 -14.79 14.51
N GLY A 308 9.50 -13.73 14.65
CA GLY A 308 8.47 -13.42 13.66
C GLY A 308 9.03 -13.14 12.27
N SER A 309 10.11 -12.36 12.19
CA SER A 309 10.79 -12.05 10.93
C SER A 309 11.44 -13.31 10.34
N THR A 310 12.10 -14.12 11.16
CA THR A 310 12.71 -15.39 10.73
C THR A 310 11.67 -16.34 10.14
N ILE A 311 10.52 -16.51 10.77
CA ILE A 311 9.44 -17.37 10.24
C ILE A 311 8.95 -16.86 8.88
N TYR A 312 8.74 -15.55 8.76
CA TYR A 312 8.29 -14.95 7.50
C TYR A 312 9.30 -15.16 6.36
N PHE A 313 10.58 -14.84 6.59
CA PHE A 313 11.61 -15.00 5.56
C PHE A 313 11.89 -16.47 5.23
N ALA A 314 11.75 -17.39 6.20
CA ALA A 314 11.84 -18.82 5.96
C ALA A 314 10.73 -19.30 5.00
N LEU A 315 9.47 -18.92 5.25
CA LEU A 315 8.36 -19.24 4.34
C LEU A 315 8.57 -18.64 2.94
N LEU A 316 9.10 -17.41 2.86
CA LEU A 316 9.41 -16.74 1.61
C LEU A 316 10.50 -17.47 0.81
N GLY A 317 11.56 -17.94 1.47
CA GLY A 317 12.61 -18.74 0.84
C GLY A 317 12.11 -20.06 0.30
N GLY A 318 11.26 -20.76 1.07
CA GLY A 318 10.58 -21.97 0.61
C GLY A 318 9.74 -21.72 -0.64
N TYR A 319 8.93 -20.65 -0.64
CA TYR A 319 8.13 -20.25 -1.80
C TYR A 319 8.98 -19.99 -3.07
N LYS A 320 10.08 -19.25 -2.94
CA LYS A 320 10.93 -18.88 -4.10
C LYS A 320 11.71 -20.05 -4.69
N ILE A 321 12.17 -20.99 -3.86
CA ILE A 321 13.00 -22.12 -4.29
C ILE A 321 12.15 -23.32 -4.76
N ASN A 322 10.86 -23.36 -4.40
CA ASN A 322 9.91 -24.39 -4.85
C ASN A 322 9.57 -24.36 -6.35
N HIS A 323 10.28 -23.59 -7.17
CA HIS A 323 10.15 -23.62 -8.63
C HIS A 323 10.39 -25.04 -9.22
N PHE A 324 11.13 -25.89 -8.51
CA PHE A 324 11.44 -27.26 -8.93
C PHE A 324 10.31 -28.27 -8.67
N ASN A 325 9.15 -27.88 -8.10
CA ASN A 325 8.01 -28.77 -7.80
C ASN A 325 8.35 -30.01 -6.93
N PHE A 326 9.41 -29.94 -6.14
CA PHE A 326 9.84 -31.02 -5.23
C PHE A 326 9.75 -30.55 -3.77
N LEU A 327 9.04 -31.28 -2.91
CA LEU A 327 8.88 -30.93 -1.49
C LEU A 327 10.23 -30.71 -0.75
N PRO A 328 11.29 -31.50 -0.98
CA PRO A 328 12.59 -31.25 -0.36
C PRO A 328 13.22 -29.90 -0.72
N SER A 329 13.03 -29.40 -1.95
CA SER A 329 13.60 -28.09 -2.35
C SER A 329 12.94 -26.94 -1.60
N TYR A 330 11.64 -27.05 -1.29
CA TYR A 330 10.94 -26.12 -0.41
C TYR A 330 11.60 -26.05 0.98
N TYR A 331 11.89 -27.21 1.59
CA TYR A 331 12.53 -27.27 2.91
C TYR A 331 13.95 -26.71 2.91
N VAL A 332 14.75 -27.02 1.90
CA VAL A 332 16.09 -26.44 1.74
C VAL A 332 16.01 -24.91 1.71
N GLY A 333 15.10 -24.36 0.91
CA GLY A 333 14.90 -22.91 0.85
C GLY A 333 14.42 -22.31 2.16
N LEU A 334 13.51 -22.99 2.86
CA LEU A 334 12.98 -22.56 4.15
C LEU A 334 14.06 -22.50 5.22
N PHE A 335 14.85 -23.56 5.38
CA PHE A 335 15.91 -23.60 6.39
C PHE A 335 17.06 -22.64 6.07
N LEU A 336 17.51 -22.59 4.82
CA LEU A 336 18.62 -21.74 4.42
C LEU A 336 18.31 -20.25 4.66
N THR A 337 17.15 -19.78 4.18
CA THR A 337 16.74 -18.38 4.37
C THR A 337 16.40 -18.06 5.82
N GLY A 338 15.79 -19.00 6.55
CA GLY A 338 15.49 -18.85 7.98
C GLY A 338 16.76 -18.68 8.82
N ILE A 339 17.76 -19.55 8.63
CA ILE A 339 19.05 -19.50 9.36
C ILE A 339 19.77 -18.19 9.06
N ILE A 340 19.89 -17.80 7.78
CA ILE A 340 20.54 -16.55 7.37
C ILE A 340 19.85 -15.35 8.04
N THR A 341 18.51 -15.30 7.99
CA THR A 341 17.73 -14.21 8.58
C THR A 341 17.94 -14.12 10.09
N TYR A 342 17.89 -15.26 10.79
CA TYR A 342 18.12 -15.31 12.24
C TYR A 342 19.52 -14.81 12.62
N VAL A 343 20.56 -15.22 11.90
CA VAL A 343 21.94 -14.78 12.16
C VAL A 343 22.10 -13.28 11.90
N ILE A 344 21.53 -12.76 10.81
CA ILE A 344 21.58 -11.33 10.49
C ILE A 344 20.88 -10.50 11.57
N LEU A 345 19.64 -10.85 11.93
CA LEU A 345 18.87 -10.11 12.92
C LEU A 345 19.47 -10.21 14.33
N SER A 346 19.94 -11.38 14.74
CA SER A 346 20.60 -11.55 16.04
C SER A 346 21.88 -10.72 16.17
N ARG A 347 22.62 -10.49 15.08
CA ARG A 347 23.83 -9.64 15.09
C ARG A 347 23.54 -8.15 14.98
N LEU A 348 22.55 -7.75 14.18
CA LEU A 348 22.25 -6.32 13.93
C LEU A 348 21.65 -5.61 15.15
N THR A 349 21.01 -6.33 16.07
CA THR A 349 20.22 -5.72 17.15
C THR A 349 21.02 -4.94 18.21
N ASN A 350 22.34 -5.10 18.25
CA ASN A 350 23.23 -4.35 19.14
C ASN A 350 23.83 -3.08 18.52
N TYR A 351 23.59 -2.79 17.23
CA TYR A 351 24.13 -1.60 16.58
C TYR A 351 23.29 -0.34 16.89
N LYS A 352 23.98 0.75 17.20
CA LYS A 352 23.39 2.10 17.18
C LYS A 352 23.42 2.62 15.75
N VAL A 353 22.30 3.15 15.27
CA VAL A 353 22.21 3.76 13.94
C VAL A 353 22.15 5.26 14.16
N PHE A 354 23.21 5.93 13.71
CA PHE A 354 23.54 7.35 13.85
C PHE A 354 22.37 8.29 14.15
#